data_AF-A0A8J8DDD0-F1
#
_entry.id   AF-A0A8J8DDD0-F1
#
_cell.length_a   1.000
_cell.length_b   1.000
_cell.length_c   1.000
_cell.angle_alpha   90.00
_cell.angle_beta   90.00
_cell.angle_gamma   90.00
#
_symmetry.space_group_name_H-M   'P 1'
#
loop_
_entity.id
_entity.type
_entity.pdbx_description
1 polymer ?
#
loop_
_entity_poly.entity_id
_entity_poly.type
_entity_poly.pdbx_seq_one_letter_code
_entity_poly.pdbx_strand_id
1 'polypeptide(L)'
;MVDAGTINAIINGMQNLAGTHPYLILGVVFIILSMASGSRALKLLFGILAAFAFMKEFSLFDAFVNLLKSIPSLLKDIANAFKGVF
;
A
#
# COMPACT_ATOMS: atom_id res chain seq x y z
N MET A 1 13.36 31.85 -11.93
CA MET A 1 14.23 31.56 -10.78
C MET A 1 13.34 31.02 -9.68
N VAL A 2 13.62 29.83 -9.15
CA VAL A 2 12.88 29.33 -7.97
C VAL A 2 13.43 30.11 -6.77
N ASP A 3 12.59 30.93 -6.15
CA ASP A 3 12.93 31.76 -4.99
C ASP A 3 12.98 30.91 -3.70
N ALA A 4 13.78 31.31 -2.72
CA ALA A 4 13.96 30.61 -1.44
C ALA A 4 12.63 30.40 -0.68
N GLY A 5 11.66 31.31 -0.82
CA GLY A 5 10.31 31.19 -0.31
C GLY A 5 9.49 30.09 -1.00
N THR A 6 9.72 29.82 -2.28
CA THR A 6 9.08 28.68 -2.99
C THR A 6 9.65 27.35 -2.49
N ILE A 7 10.96 27.27 -2.28
CA ILE A 7 11.62 26.09 -1.72
C ILE A 7 11.12 25.82 -0.30
N ASN A 8 11.03 26.87 0.53
CA ASN A 8 10.52 26.73 1.90
C ASN A 8 9.03 26.34 1.93
N ALA A 9 8.20 26.83 1.01
CA ALA A 9 6.80 26.41 0.91
C ALA A 9 6.68 24.92 0.55
N ILE A 10 7.52 24.41 -0.35
CA ILE A 10 7.57 22.98 -0.70
C ILE A 10 8.04 22.16 0.51
N ILE A 11 9.10 22.59 1.20
CA ILE A 11 9.63 21.89 2.37
C ILE A 11 8.57 21.83 3.48
N ASN A 12 7.92 22.95 3.79
CA ASN A 12 6.87 23.01 4.81
C ASN A 12 5.64 22.19 4.40
N GLY A 13 5.27 22.19 3.11
CA GLY A 13 4.22 21.33 2.57
C GLY A 13 4.54 19.85 2.74
N MET A 14 5.78 19.44 2.44
CA MET A 14 6.24 18.06 2.66
C MET A 14 6.32 17.69 4.14
N GLN A 15 6.73 18.61 5.02
CA GLN A 15 6.77 18.38 6.47
C GLN A 15 5.36 18.22 7.06
N ASN A 16 4.40 19.04 6.60
CA ASN A 16 3.00 18.90 7.00
C ASN A 16 2.39 17.61 6.47
N LEU A 17 2.71 17.22 5.23
CA LEU A 17 2.29 15.94 4.66
C LEU A 17 2.89 14.76 5.44
N ALA A 18 4.17 14.85 5.83
CA ALA A 18 4.85 13.85 6.65
C ALA A 18 4.23 13.71 8.05
N GLY A 19 3.82 14.83 8.67
CA GLY A 19 3.13 14.84 9.95
C GLY A 19 1.69 14.32 9.87
N THR A 20 1.02 14.57 8.75
CA THR A 20 -0.40 14.19 8.54
C THR A 20 -0.55 12.76 8.01
N HIS A 21 0.38 12.31 7.17
CA HIS A 21 0.37 11.02 6.49
C HIS A 21 1.65 10.21 6.75
N PRO A 22 1.93 9.83 8.02
CA PRO A 22 3.17 9.17 8.40
C PRO A 22 3.34 7.78 7.76
N TYR A 23 2.26 7.07 7.47
CA TYR A 23 2.32 5.75 6.85
C TYR A 23 2.52 5.82 5.33
N LEU A 24 2.19 6.94 4.69
CA LEU A 24 2.50 7.19 3.28
C LEU A 24 4.01 7.19 3.05
N ILE A 25 4.75 7.93 3.89
CA ILE A 25 6.23 7.96 3.83
C ILE A 25 6.80 6.59 4.15
N LEU A 26 6.28 5.92 5.18
CA LEU A 26 6.70 4.57 5.55
C LEU A 26 6.50 3.57 4.39
N GLY A 27 5.37 3.67 3.68
CA GLY A 27 5.04 2.87 2.50
C GLY A 27 6.03 3.09 1.35
N VAL A 28 6.38 4.35 1.07
CA VAL A 28 7.38 4.70 0.05
C VAL A 28 8.76 4.14 0.41
N VAL A 29 9.18 4.26 1.67
CA VAL A 29 10.45 3.68 2.15
C VAL A 29 10.47 2.16 1.94
N PHE A 30 9.39 1.46 2.27
CA PHE A 30 9.29 0.02 2.04
C PHE A 30 9.31 -0.37 0.56
N ILE A 31 8.73 0.43 -0.34
CA ILE A 31 8.85 0.21 -1.79
C ILE A 31 10.32 0.31 -2.22
N ILE A 32 11.03 1.34 -1.77
CA ILE A 32 12.45 1.52 -2.10
C ILE A 32 13.28 0.35 -1.57
N LEU A 33 13.04 -0.11 -0.33
CA LEU A 33 13.72 -1.27 0.26
C LEU A 33 13.37 -2.59 -0.43
N SER A 34 12.13 -2.73 -0.91
CA SER A 34 11.72 -3.87 -1.73
C SER A 34 12.46 -3.89 -3.06
N MET A 35 12.57 -2.75 -3.75
CA MET A 35 13.29 -2.65 -5.02
C MET A 35 14.79 -2.89 -4.86
N ALA A 36 15.38 -2.38 -3.78
CA ALA A 36 16.81 -2.54 -3.46
C ALA A 36 17.17 -3.94 -2.94
N SER A 37 16.20 -4.72 -2.46
CA SER A 37 16.46 -6.06 -1.93
C SER A 37 16.83 -7.05 -3.04
N GLY A 38 17.94 -7.78 -2.90
CA GLY A 38 18.31 -8.86 -3.83
C GLY A 38 17.51 -10.15 -3.65
N SER A 39 16.98 -10.39 -2.44
CA SER A 39 16.24 -11.61 -2.12
C SER A 39 14.75 -11.49 -2.40
N ARG A 40 14.19 -12.46 -3.14
CA ARG A 40 12.75 -12.53 -3.47
C ARG A 40 11.86 -12.50 -2.22
N ALA A 41 12.30 -13.12 -1.12
CA ALA A 41 11.58 -13.11 0.14
C ALA A 41 11.49 -11.71 0.75
N LEU A 42 12.59 -10.95 0.75
CA LEU A 42 12.62 -9.58 1.25
C LEU A 42 11.83 -8.62 0.36
N LYS A 43 11.88 -8.80 -0.98
CA LYS A 43 11.03 -8.04 -1.91
C LYS A 43 9.55 -8.18 -1.57
N LEU A 44 9.10 -9.42 -1.34
CA LEU A 44 7.73 -9.75 -0.97
C LEU A 44 7.35 -9.17 0.40
N LEU A 45 8.20 -9.37 1.41
CA LEU A 45 7.99 -8.83 2.76
C LEU A 45 7.84 -7.30 2.73
N PHE A 46 8.80 -6.59 2.15
CA PHE A 46 8.75 -5.13 2.07
C PHE A 46 7.61 -4.64 1.17
N GLY A 47 7.29 -5.36 0.09
CA GLY A 47 6.15 -5.02 -0.77
C GLY A 47 4.82 -5.16 -0.04
N ILE A 48 4.65 -6.22 0.75
CA ILE A 48 3.46 -6.42 1.60
C ILE A 48 3.39 -5.33 2.67
N LEU A 49 4.51 -5.06 3.37
CA LEU A 49 4.57 -4.00 4.39
C LEU A 49 4.25 -2.61 3.80
N ALA A 50 4.71 -2.33 2.58
CA ALA A 50 4.34 -1.11 1.86
C ALA A 50 2.83 -1.03 1.61
N ALA A 51 2.23 -2.11 1.10
CA ALA A 51 0.79 -2.19 0.87
C ALA A 51 0.00 -2.00 2.18
N PHE A 52 0.45 -2.60 3.29
CA PHE A 52 -0.15 -2.39 4.61
C PHE A 52 -0.03 -0.94 5.10
N ALA A 53 1.10 -0.28 4.86
CA ALA A 53 1.28 1.12 5.21
C ALA A 53 0.30 2.03 4.43
N PHE A 54 0.12 1.80 3.12
CA PHE A 54 -0.89 2.52 2.34
C PHE A 54 -2.33 2.19 2.76
N MET A 55 -2.62 0.91 3.04
CA MET A 55 -3.95 0.52 3.53
C MET A 55 -4.30 1.22 4.85
N LYS A 56 -3.32 1.40 5.73
CA LYS A 56 -3.50 2.11 7.00
C LYS A 56 -3.68 3.61 6.79
N GLU A 57 -2.89 4.21 5.90
CA GLU A 57 -2.95 5.63 5.59
C GLU A 57 -4.32 6.06 5.04
N PHE A 58 -4.86 5.29 4.09
CA PHE A 58 -6.14 5.59 3.47
C PHE A 58 -7.34 4.99 4.21
N SER A 59 -7.13 4.40 5.39
CA SER A 59 -8.15 3.64 6.14
C SER A 59 -8.90 2.61 5.27
N LEU A 60 -8.21 2.08 4.25
CA LEU A 60 -8.71 1.05 3.35
C LEU A 60 -8.74 -0.33 4.03
N PHE A 61 -8.32 -0.43 5.28
CA PHE A 61 -8.30 -1.69 6.02
C PHE A 61 -9.70 -2.32 6.09
N ASP A 62 -10.76 -1.54 6.31
CA ASP A 62 -12.13 -2.08 6.31
C ASP A 62 -12.56 -2.56 4.92
N ALA A 63 -12.23 -1.82 3.87
CA ALA A 63 -12.48 -2.23 2.49
C ALA A 63 -11.69 -3.51 2.13
N PHE A 64 -10.44 -3.62 2.57
CA PHE A 64 -9.59 -4.78 2.38
C PHE A 64 -10.10 -6.00 3.17
N VAL A 65 -10.52 -5.82 4.41
CA VAL A 65 -11.11 -6.90 5.22
C VAL A 65 -12.43 -7.35 4.62
N ASN A 66 -13.26 -6.43 4.12
CA ASN A 66 -14.51 -6.78 3.42
C ASN A 66 -14.24 -7.51 2.11
N LEU A 67 -13.20 -7.13 1.37
CA LEU A 67 -12.73 -7.87 0.19
C LEU A 67 -12.28 -9.28 0.59
N LEU A 68 -11.43 -9.43 1.61
CA LEU A 68 -10.97 -10.73 2.12
C LEU A 68 -12.14 -11.61 2.59
N LYS A 69 -13.12 -11.04 3.27
CA LYS A 69 -14.36 -11.73 3.68
C LYS A 69 -15.21 -12.17 2.48
N SER A 70 -15.05 -11.52 1.34
CA SER A 70 -15.73 -11.86 0.08
C SER A 70 -14.96 -12.91 -0.73
N ILE A 71 -13.70 -13.19 -0.42
CA ILE A 71 -12.93 -14.24 -1.10
C ILE A 71 -13.59 -15.62 -0.96
N PRO A 72 -14.06 -16.07 0.22
CA PRO A 72 -14.75 -17.35 0.35
C PRO A 72 -15.99 -17.49 -0.55
N SER A 73 -16.77 -16.42 -0.74
CA SER A 73 -17.94 -16.48 -1.64
C SER A 73 -17.50 -16.54 -3.10
N LEU A 74 -16.51 -15.75 -3.50
CA LEU A 74 -15.93 -15.81 -4.86
C LEU A 74 -15.35 -17.20 -5.17
N LEU A 75 -14.68 -17.83 -4.19
CA LEU A 75 -14.17 -19.19 -4.34
C LEU A 75 -15.29 -20.23 -4.46
N LYS A 76 -16.41 -20.07 -3.73
CA LYS A 76 -17.58 -20.94 -3.89
C LYS A 76 -18.23 -20.78 -5.25
N ASP A 77 -18.31 -19.56 -5.77
CA ASP A 77 -18.89 -19.29 -7.08
C ASP A 77 -18.02 -19.87 -8.19
N ILE A 78 -16.70 -19.74 -8.10
CA ILE A 78 -15.74 -20.37 -9.01
C ILE A 78 -15.82 -21.90 -8.91
N ALA A 79 -15.89 -22.46 -7.70
CA ALA A 79 -16.01 -23.90 -7.49
C ALA A 79 -17.33 -24.47 -8.03
N ASN A 80 -18.44 -23.74 -7.90
CA ASN A 80 -19.73 -24.10 -8.47
C ASN A 80 -19.74 -24.00 -9.99
N ALA A 81 -19.10 -22.97 -10.56
CA ALA A 81 -18.91 -22.85 -12.01
C ALA A 81 -18.05 -24.00 -12.56
N PHE A 82 -17.00 -24.40 -11.86
CA PHE A 82 -16.17 -25.55 -12.25
C PHE A 82 -16.89 -26.89 -12.08
N LYS A 83 -17.73 -27.05 -11.05
CA LYS A 83 -18.60 -28.23 -10.89
C LYS A 83 -19.72 -28.32 -11.92
N GLY A 84 -20.10 -27.22 -12.57
CA GLY A 84 -21.10 -27.21 -13.63
C GLY A 84 -20.54 -27.56 -15.02
N VAL A 85 -19.22 -27.68 -15.14
CA VAL A 85 -18.51 -27.94 -16.41
C VAL A 85 -17.94 -29.37 -16.48
N PHE A 86 -17.90 -30.11 -15.36
CA PHE A 86 -17.52 -31.52 -15.28
C PHE A 86 -18.70 -32.37 -14.79
#